data_AF-A0A7J3QG91-F1
#
_entry.id   AF-A0A7J3QG91-F1
#
_cell.length_a   1.000
_cell.length_b   1.000
_cell.length_c   1.000
_cell.angle_alpha   90.00
_cell.angle_beta   90.00
_cell.angle_gamma   90.00
#
_symmetry.space_group_name_H-M   'P 1'
#
loop_
_entity.id
_entity.type
_entity.pdbx_description
1 polymer ?
#
loop_
_entity_poly.entity_id
_entity_poly.type
_entity_poly.pdbx_seq_one_letter_code
_entity_poly.pdbx_strand_id
1 'polypeptide(L)'
;YGAFGTLNMADIALKARNPEAITPFTGIVFGEIVISSKVALSLMIWVFLFKSAIFPLNFAWQPYAYSEAPTPIAAAFTAIADTVGLYGLIRILYTVFGYDSVLSDFRVSMLGILRIIAIISASIGALLMCIQRDVKRFIAYSTMVQLSFALLGISIGSPEGVAAAMLHILSNSIGDAILFYLAGLAIVECGRELKCLAVLRSRKILVIVFSGAILNLFGVIPIFIGFWSKAFLVLSCIKSNMVLYTILILIISGITAIGYFRALYRLIASKNIVLRHDPRIKNVAIPYITALSLFILSISLGIAFILYRPLIDFAIDMGFKALNNYNIYIATTLTTINR
;
A
#
# COMPACT_ATOMS: atom_id res chain seq x y z
N TYR A 1 -18.38 6.61 -19.36
CA TYR A 1 -19.47 7.49 -19.80
C TYR A 1 -19.86 7.23 -21.24
N GLY A 2 -19.03 7.55 -22.24
CA GLY A 2 -19.41 7.44 -23.67
C GLY A 2 -19.92 6.07 -24.12
N ALA A 3 -19.36 4.96 -23.62
CA ALA A 3 -19.83 3.62 -23.97
C ALA A 3 -21.04 3.15 -23.14
N PHE A 4 -20.98 3.31 -21.81
CA PHE A 4 -21.99 2.73 -20.90
C PHE A 4 -23.19 3.65 -20.59
N GLY A 5 -23.11 4.94 -20.92
CA GLY A 5 -24.13 5.95 -20.61
C GLY A 5 -24.24 6.34 -19.12
N THR A 6 -23.42 5.74 -18.25
CA THR A 6 -23.51 5.88 -16.80
C THR A 6 -22.14 6.19 -16.17
N LEU A 7 -22.18 6.68 -14.92
CA LEU A 7 -21.02 6.84 -14.03
C LEU A 7 -21.10 5.94 -12.80
N ASN A 8 -22.22 5.25 -12.58
CA ASN A 8 -22.39 4.36 -11.45
C ASN A 8 -21.61 3.05 -11.66
N MET A 9 -20.70 2.73 -10.75
CA MET A 9 -19.88 1.50 -10.83
C MET A 9 -20.71 0.21 -10.86
N ALA A 10 -21.85 0.15 -10.16
CA ALA A 10 -22.70 -1.05 -10.15
C ALA A 10 -23.37 -1.28 -11.51
N ASP A 11 -23.82 -0.20 -12.14
CA ASP A 11 -24.43 -0.21 -13.48
C ASP A 11 -23.39 -0.57 -14.56
N ILE A 12 -22.18 0.00 -14.47
CA ILE A 12 -21.05 -0.39 -15.34
C ILE A 12 -20.70 -1.87 -15.15
N ALA A 13 -20.64 -2.35 -13.91
CA ALA A 13 -20.29 -3.73 -13.60
C ALA A 13 -21.33 -4.73 -14.14
N LEU A 14 -22.62 -4.39 -14.10
CA LEU A 14 -23.69 -5.20 -14.69
C LEU A 14 -23.55 -5.24 -16.21
N LYS A 15 -23.48 -4.08 -16.86
CA LYS A 15 -23.40 -3.97 -18.32
C LYS A 15 -22.11 -4.53 -18.91
N ALA A 16 -21.01 -4.49 -18.15
CA ALA A 16 -19.76 -5.12 -18.55
C ALA A 16 -19.84 -6.65 -18.57
N ARG A 17 -20.85 -7.27 -17.94
CA ARG A 17 -21.08 -8.72 -17.95
C ARG A 17 -22.25 -9.12 -18.84
N ASN A 18 -23.29 -8.29 -18.85
CA ASN A 18 -24.45 -8.45 -19.72
C ASN A 18 -24.69 -7.14 -20.50
N PRO A 19 -24.13 -7.01 -21.72
CA PRO A 19 -24.23 -5.78 -22.52
C PRO A 19 -25.67 -5.40 -22.91
N GLU A 20 -26.58 -6.37 -22.92
CA GLU A 20 -28.01 -6.17 -23.21
C GLU A 20 -28.81 -5.79 -21.97
N ALA A 21 -28.20 -5.78 -20.78
CA ALA A 21 -28.87 -5.42 -19.54
C ALA A 21 -29.32 -3.96 -19.56
N ILE A 22 -30.63 -3.76 -19.49
CA ILE A 22 -31.25 -2.45 -19.30
C ILE A 22 -31.37 -2.23 -17.79
N THR A 23 -30.84 -1.11 -17.30
CA THR A 23 -31.00 -0.70 -15.91
C THR A 23 -32.02 0.42 -15.80
N PRO A 24 -32.61 0.66 -14.60
CA PRO A 24 -33.62 1.71 -14.42
C PRO A 24 -33.15 3.11 -14.83
N PHE A 25 -31.83 3.32 -14.90
CA PHE A 25 -31.21 4.63 -15.09
C PHE A 25 -30.70 4.85 -16.52
N THR A 26 -30.36 3.79 -17.24
CA THR A 26 -29.69 3.92 -18.54
C THR A 26 -30.08 2.80 -19.51
N GLY A 27 -30.24 3.17 -20.79
CA GLY A 27 -30.59 2.25 -21.87
C GLY A 27 -29.43 1.35 -22.30
N ILE A 28 -29.50 0.84 -23.54
CA ILE A 28 -28.49 -0.08 -24.10
C ILE A 28 -27.12 0.61 -24.19
N VAL A 29 -26.06 -0.19 -24.12
CA VAL A 29 -24.67 0.25 -24.33
C VAL A 29 -24.50 0.85 -25.74
N PHE A 30 -23.66 1.88 -25.86
CA PHE A 30 -23.34 2.56 -27.11
C PHE A 30 -21.99 2.12 -27.68
N GLY A 31 -21.97 1.83 -28.99
CA GLY A 31 -20.74 1.57 -29.76
C GLY A 31 -19.99 0.29 -29.36
N GLU A 32 -18.71 0.22 -29.73
CA GLU A 32 -17.86 -0.94 -29.37
C GLU A 32 -17.40 -0.88 -27.91
N ILE A 33 -18.11 -1.60 -27.04
CA ILE A 33 -17.86 -1.63 -25.60
C ILE A 33 -16.47 -2.18 -25.25
N VAL A 34 -15.97 -3.14 -26.02
CA VAL A 34 -14.72 -3.85 -25.70
C VAL A 34 -13.52 -2.93 -25.87
N ILE A 35 -13.40 -2.25 -27.02
CA ILE A 35 -12.26 -1.36 -27.29
C ILE A 35 -12.27 -0.18 -26.34
N SER A 36 -13.43 0.48 -26.20
CA SER A 36 -13.58 1.63 -25.31
C SER A 36 -13.26 1.28 -23.86
N SER A 37 -13.69 0.11 -23.39
CA SER A 37 -13.41 -0.34 -22.03
C SER A 37 -11.94 -0.76 -21.85
N LYS A 38 -11.28 -1.35 -22.85
CA LYS A 38 -9.83 -1.64 -22.82
C LYS A 38 -9.01 -0.36 -22.67
N VAL A 39 -9.32 0.67 -23.46
CA VAL A 39 -8.65 1.97 -23.39
C VAL A 39 -8.90 2.63 -22.04
N ALA A 40 -10.16 2.67 -21.59
CA ALA A 40 -10.52 3.26 -20.30
C ALA A 40 -9.82 2.55 -19.13
N LEU A 41 -9.82 1.21 -19.11
CA LEU A 41 -9.14 0.42 -18.09
C LEU A 41 -7.62 0.66 -18.10
N SER A 42 -7.00 0.74 -19.27
CA SER A 42 -5.56 1.03 -19.40
C SER A 42 -5.20 2.39 -18.79
N LEU A 43 -5.98 3.43 -19.13
CA LEU A 43 -5.79 4.78 -18.57
C LEU A 43 -6.05 4.81 -17.07
N MET A 44 -7.08 4.13 -16.59
CA MET A 44 -7.36 4.00 -15.16
C MET A 44 -6.19 3.34 -14.43
N ILE A 45 -5.69 2.20 -14.94
CA ILE A 45 -4.53 1.51 -14.35
C ILE A 45 -3.34 2.48 -14.28
N TRP A 46 -3.05 3.19 -15.38
CA TRP A 46 -1.97 4.17 -15.42
C TRP A 46 -2.12 5.26 -14.35
N VAL A 47 -3.31 5.84 -14.19
CA VAL A 47 -3.59 6.85 -13.16
C VAL A 47 -3.44 6.29 -11.75
N PHE A 48 -3.93 5.09 -11.48
CA PHE A 48 -3.79 4.51 -10.15
C PHE A 48 -2.36 4.13 -9.81
N LEU A 49 -1.59 3.62 -10.78
CA LEU A 49 -0.15 3.37 -10.62
C LEU A 49 0.62 4.66 -10.35
N PHE A 50 0.26 5.75 -11.04
CA PHE A 50 0.79 7.09 -10.76
C PHE A 50 0.44 7.51 -9.33
N LYS A 51 -0.82 7.34 -8.91
CA LYS A 51 -1.30 7.75 -7.58
C LYS A 51 -0.69 6.95 -6.42
N SER A 52 -0.48 5.64 -6.60
CA SER A 52 0.15 4.76 -5.60
C SER A 52 1.68 4.78 -5.68
N ALA A 53 2.23 5.73 -6.42
CA ALA A 53 3.65 5.97 -6.54
C ALA A 53 4.47 4.71 -6.89
N ILE A 54 4.09 4.06 -7.99
CA ILE A 54 4.77 2.87 -8.54
C ILE A 54 5.66 3.28 -9.72
N PHE A 55 6.86 2.68 -9.82
CA PHE A 55 7.76 2.91 -10.95
C PHE A 55 7.15 2.45 -12.27
N PRO A 56 7.34 3.15 -13.40
CA PRO A 56 8.18 4.34 -13.61
C PRO A 56 7.50 5.68 -13.28
N LEU A 57 6.21 5.68 -12.98
CA LEU A 57 5.38 6.88 -12.92
C LEU A 57 5.68 7.77 -11.70
N ASN A 58 6.34 7.22 -10.69
CA ASN A 58 6.61 7.86 -9.41
C ASN A 58 8.02 8.47 -9.28
N PHE A 59 8.91 8.18 -10.23
CA PHE A 59 10.36 8.29 -10.04
C PHE A 59 10.83 9.67 -9.55
N ALA A 60 10.13 10.75 -9.93
CA ALA A 60 10.51 12.11 -9.57
C ALA A 60 9.57 12.83 -8.59
N TRP A 61 8.31 12.41 -8.43
CA TRP A 61 7.35 13.26 -7.70
C TRP A 61 7.21 12.90 -6.23
N GLN A 62 7.00 11.62 -5.88
CA GLN A 62 6.64 11.25 -4.50
C GLN A 62 7.79 11.46 -3.50
N PRO A 63 9.04 10.98 -3.74
CA PRO A 63 10.13 11.18 -2.77
C PRO A 63 10.49 12.65 -2.56
N TYR A 64 10.34 13.50 -3.59
CA TYR A 64 10.60 14.93 -3.50
C TYR A 64 9.45 15.69 -2.84
N ALA A 65 8.21 15.39 -3.19
CA ALA A 65 7.04 15.99 -2.57
C ALA A 65 6.99 15.70 -1.07
N TYR A 66 7.26 14.46 -0.66
CA TYR A 66 7.19 14.07 0.75
C TYR A 66 8.38 14.58 1.54
N SER A 67 9.54 14.76 0.90
CA SER A 67 10.70 15.33 1.56
C SER A 67 10.49 16.79 1.94
N GLU A 68 9.80 17.56 1.09
CA GLU A 68 9.54 18.98 1.32
C GLU A 68 8.23 19.27 2.07
N ALA A 69 7.27 18.34 2.08
CA ALA A 69 6.02 18.53 2.80
C ALA A 69 6.22 18.60 4.33
N PRO A 70 5.41 19.40 5.06
CA PRO A 70 5.31 19.32 6.51
C PRO A 70 5.07 17.90 6.99
N THR A 71 5.76 17.46 8.05
CA THR A 71 5.77 16.06 8.45
C THR A 71 4.39 15.44 8.70
N PRO A 72 3.42 16.10 9.38
CA PRO A 72 2.09 15.52 9.58
C PRO A 72 1.35 15.29 8.25
N ILE A 73 1.57 16.16 7.27
CA ILE A 73 0.99 16.05 5.93
C ILE A 73 1.66 14.89 5.18
N ALA A 74 2.98 14.78 5.23
CA ALA A 74 3.71 13.65 4.64
C ALA A 74 3.29 12.29 5.24
N ALA A 75 3.05 12.24 6.56
CA ALA A 75 2.53 11.05 7.22
C ALA A 75 1.12 10.67 6.72
N ALA A 76 0.21 11.64 6.62
CA ALA A 76 -1.15 11.41 6.13
C ALA A 76 -1.19 11.01 4.65
N PHE A 77 -0.37 11.64 3.80
CA PHE A 77 -0.31 11.35 2.37
C PHE A 77 0.21 9.93 2.11
N THR A 78 1.31 9.54 2.78
CA THR A 78 1.86 8.19 2.67
C THR A 78 0.87 7.13 3.18
N ALA A 79 0.20 7.38 4.30
CA ALA A 79 -0.70 6.41 4.91
C ALA A 79 -2.04 6.27 4.18
N ILE A 80 -2.59 7.36 3.62
CA ILE A 80 -3.96 7.39 3.08
C ILE A 80 -3.95 7.60 1.57
N ALA A 81 -3.24 8.63 1.09
CA ALA A 81 -3.37 9.05 -0.30
C ALA A 81 -2.78 8.03 -1.28
N ASP A 82 -1.68 7.37 -0.93
CA ASP A 82 -1.04 6.37 -1.79
C ASP A 82 -1.80 5.04 -1.77
N THR A 83 -2.45 4.73 -0.66
CA THR A 83 -3.18 3.48 -0.44
C THR A 83 -4.52 3.44 -1.18
N VAL A 84 -5.16 4.61 -1.32
CA VAL A 84 -6.37 4.76 -2.16
C VAL A 84 -6.10 4.37 -3.62
N GLY A 85 -4.89 4.59 -4.13
CA GLY A 85 -4.53 4.21 -5.50
C GLY A 85 -4.65 2.69 -5.72
N LEU A 86 -4.07 1.91 -4.81
CA LEU A 86 -4.12 0.46 -4.86
C LEU A 86 -5.54 -0.09 -4.59
N TYR A 87 -6.29 0.53 -3.68
CA TYR A 87 -7.69 0.18 -3.46
C TYR A 87 -8.55 0.42 -4.71
N GLY A 88 -8.30 1.53 -5.42
CA GLY A 88 -8.95 1.83 -6.70
C GLY A 88 -8.69 0.74 -7.75
N LEU A 89 -7.44 0.25 -7.86
CA LEU A 89 -7.10 -0.88 -8.71
C LEU A 89 -7.88 -2.14 -8.32
N ILE A 90 -7.96 -2.46 -7.03
CA ILE A 90 -8.73 -3.63 -6.55
C ILE A 90 -10.20 -3.51 -7.00
N ARG A 91 -10.82 -2.35 -6.78
CA ARG A 91 -12.24 -2.13 -7.13
C ARG A 91 -12.49 -2.25 -8.63
N ILE A 92 -11.61 -1.71 -9.47
CA ILE A 92 -11.83 -1.72 -10.92
C ILE A 92 -11.51 -3.09 -11.52
N LEU A 93 -10.42 -3.73 -11.11
CA LEU A 93 -9.99 -5.02 -11.65
C LEU A 93 -10.82 -6.21 -11.14
N TYR A 94 -11.41 -6.11 -9.96
CA TYR A 94 -12.14 -7.24 -9.36
C TYR A 94 -13.64 -7.01 -9.23
N THR A 95 -14.10 -5.80 -8.96
CA THR A 95 -15.54 -5.52 -8.85
C THR A 95 -16.12 -5.13 -10.22
N VAL A 96 -15.60 -4.06 -10.84
CA VAL A 96 -16.18 -3.49 -12.07
C VAL A 96 -15.92 -4.41 -13.27
N PHE A 97 -14.65 -4.60 -13.64
CA PHE A 97 -14.20 -5.46 -14.74
C PHE A 97 -13.66 -6.79 -14.22
N GLY A 98 -14.37 -7.38 -13.26
CA GLY A 98 -14.01 -8.65 -12.61
C GLY A 98 -14.15 -9.87 -13.52
N TYR A 99 -14.26 -11.05 -12.89
CA TYR A 99 -14.58 -12.28 -13.61
C TYR A 99 -15.90 -12.15 -14.38
N ASP A 100 -15.97 -12.87 -15.50
CA ASP A 100 -17.13 -12.93 -16.42
C ASP A 100 -17.48 -11.60 -17.12
N SER A 101 -16.64 -10.58 -17.00
CA SER A 101 -16.79 -9.34 -17.76
C SER A 101 -16.24 -9.48 -19.18
N VAL A 102 -16.69 -8.62 -20.10
CA VAL A 102 -16.19 -8.49 -21.48
C VAL A 102 -14.67 -8.20 -21.56
N LEU A 103 -14.02 -7.90 -20.44
CA LEU A 103 -12.59 -7.64 -20.32
C LEU A 103 -11.81 -8.75 -19.60
N SER A 104 -12.40 -9.92 -19.34
CA SER A 104 -11.76 -11.01 -18.59
C SER A 104 -10.34 -11.31 -19.07
N ASP A 105 -10.16 -11.49 -20.38
CA ASP A 105 -8.87 -11.86 -20.98
C ASP A 105 -7.87 -10.72 -20.90
N PHE A 106 -8.33 -9.51 -21.21
CA PHE A 106 -7.53 -8.30 -21.14
C PHE A 106 -7.05 -8.04 -19.71
N ARG A 107 -7.91 -8.26 -18.71
CA ARG A 107 -7.55 -8.17 -17.29
C ARG A 107 -6.44 -9.14 -16.94
N VAL A 108 -6.50 -10.40 -17.38
CA VAL A 108 -5.45 -11.40 -17.11
C VAL A 108 -4.11 -10.94 -17.69
N SER A 109 -4.10 -10.41 -18.91
CA SER A 109 -2.89 -9.82 -19.51
C SER A 109 -2.37 -8.64 -18.69
N MET A 110 -3.25 -7.74 -18.25
CA MET A 110 -2.87 -6.58 -17.41
C MET A 110 -2.30 -7.02 -16.06
N LEU A 111 -2.88 -8.02 -15.39
CA LEU A 111 -2.35 -8.57 -14.14
C LEU A 111 -0.91 -9.11 -14.33
N GLY A 112 -0.62 -9.71 -15.49
CA GLY A 112 0.75 -10.12 -15.85
C GLY A 112 1.73 -8.95 -15.93
N ILE A 113 1.33 -7.86 -16.59
CA ILE A 113 2.14 -6.64 -16.70
C ILE A 113 2.36 -6.00 -15.31
N LEU A 114 1.30 -5.94 -14.49
CA LEU A 114 1.36 -5.39 -13.14
C LEU A 114 2.33 -6.16 -12.23
N ARG A 115 2.41 -7.50 -12.35
CA ARG A 115 3.40 -8.31 -11.62
C ARG A 115 4.83 -7.89 -11.93
N ILE A 116 5.13 -7.68 -13.22
CA ILE A 116 6.46 -7.26 -13.68
C ILE A 116 6.77 -5.86 -13.17
N ILE A 117 5.84 -4.92 -13.33
CA ILE A 117 5.97 -3.55 -12.84
C ILE A 117 6.22 -3.52 -11.33
N ALA A 118 5.46 -4.32 -10.57
CA ALA A 118 5.61 -4.42 -9.12
C ALA A 118 7.03 -4.85 -8.71
N ILE A 119 7.58 -5.89 -9.35
CA ILE A 119 8.94 -6.36 -9.05
C ILE A 119 10.00 -5.33 -9.42
N ILE A 120 9.89 -4.71 -10.60
CA ILE A 120 10.85 -3.69 -11.05
C ILE A 120 10.81 -2.49 -10.08
N SER A 121 9.61 -2.01 -9.75
CA SER A 121 9.41 -0.92 -8.80
C SER A 121 9.97 -1.23 -7.42
N ALA A 122 9.69 -2.43 -6.88
CA ALA A 122 10.20 -2.87 -5.60
C ALA A 122 11.74 -2.96 -5.60
N SER A 123 12.34 -3.47 -6.68
CA SER A 123 13.79 -3.59 -6.83
C SER A 123 14.47 -2.22 -6.86
N ILE A 124 13.96 -1.29 -7.67
CA ILE A 124 14.50 0.07 -7.77
C ILE A 124 14.35 0.82 -6.44
N GLY A 125 13.16 0.74 -5.82
CA GLY A 125 12.92 1.35 -4.52
C GLY A 125 13.88 0.83 -3.45
N ALA A 126 14.13 -0.49 -3.41
CA ALA A 126 15.03 -1.10 -2.43
C ALA A 126 16.48 -0.63 -2.61
N LEU A 127 16.95 -0.51 -3.85
CA LEU A 127 18.30 -0.01 -4.16
C LEU A 127 18.46 1.47 -3.78
N LEU A 128 17.50 2.32 -4.18
CA LEU A 128 17.54 3.76 -3.90
C LEU A 128 17.44 4.05 -2.40
N MET A 129 16.62 3.28 -1.67
CA MET A 129 16.51 3.37 -0.21
C MET A 129 17.86 3.15 0.50
N CYS A 130 18.68 2.21 0.01
CA CYS A 130 19.97 1.88 0.62
C CYS A 130 21.01 3.01 0.51
N ILE A 131 20.96 3.80 -0.56
CA ILE A 131 21.94 4.87 -0.84
C ILE A 131 21.54 6.18 -0.15
N GLN A 132 20.25 6.34 0.16
CA GLN A 132 19.69 7.62 0.59
C GLN A 132 20.23 8.10 1.94
N ARG A 133 20.56 9.40 2.04
CA ARG A 133 21.06 10.03 3.29
C ARG A 133 20.02 10.85 4.02
N ASP A 134 18.99 11.35 3.33
CA ASP A 134 17.88 12.10 3.93
C ASP A 134 16.84 11.13 4.53
N VAL A 135 16.38 11.39 5.75
CA VAL A 135 15.43 10.53 6.50
C VAL A 135 14.09 10.42 5.77
N LYS A 136 13.51 11.53 5.29
CA LYS A 136 12.19 11.51 4.64
C LYS A 136 12.26 10.80 3.29
N ARG A 137 13.33 11.03 2.52
CA ARG A 137 13.53 10.31 1.26
C ARG A 137 13.79 8.83 1.49
N PHE A 138 14.50 8.46 2.56
CA PHE A 138 14.65 7.06 2.96
C PHE A 138 13.28 6.40 3.21
N ILE A 139 12.41 7.06 3.98
CA ILE A 139 11.06 6.55 4.26
C ILE A 139 10.23 6.49 2.97
N ALA A 140 10.27 7.51 2.11
CA ALA A 140 9.51 7.51 0.85
C ALA A 140 9.92 6.36 -0.10
N TYR A 141 11.21 6.05 -0.21
CA TYR A 141 11.65 4.88 -0.98
C TYR A 141 11.28 3.56 -0.31
N SER A 142 11.25 3.51 1.03
CA SER A 142 10.72 2.35 1.77
C SER A 142 9.24 2.12 1.45
N THR A 143 8.41 3.16 1.49
CA THR A 143 6.99 3.11 1.08
C THR A 143 6.83 2.58 -0.33
N MET A 144 7.62 3.08 -1.28
CA MET A 144 7.59 2.64 -2.68
C MET A 144 7.77 1.11 -2.79
N VAL A 145 8.66 0.52 -2.01
CA VAL A 145 8.86 -0.94 -2.01
C VAL A 145 7.64 -1.68 -1.48
N GLN A 146 7.07 -1.23 -0.36
CA GLN A 146 5.93 -1.90 0.27
C GLN A 146 4.66 -1.77 -0.58
N LEU A 147 4.39 -0.60 -1.17
CA LEU A 147 3.27 -0.43 -2.11
C LEU A 147 3.45 -1.31 -3.36
N SER A 148 4.70 -1.52 -3.79
CA SER A 148 4.99 -2.45 -4.88
C SER A 148 4.71 -3.91 -4.49
N PHE A 149 4.98 -4.32 -3.24
CA PHE A 149 4.58 -5.64 -2.73
C PHE A 149 3.05 -5.79 -2.62
N ALA A 150 2.33 -4.74 -2.21
CA ALA A 150 0.87 -4.75 -2.26
C ALA A 150 0.36 -4.86 -3.70
N LEU A 151 0.93 -4.12 -4.66
CA LEU A 151 0.61 -4.27 -6.08
C LEU A 151 0.86 -5.71 -6.55
N LEU A 152 1.97 -6.32 -6.12
CA LEU A 152 2.27 -7.70 -6.47
C LEU A 152 1.15 -8.63 -5.98
N GLY A 153 0.69 -8.49 -4.73
CA GLY A 153 -0.45 -9.26 -4.21
C GLY A 153 -1.73 -9.07 -5.02
N ILE A 154 -2.06 -7.83 -5.39
CA ILE A 154 -3.18 -7.51 -6.29
C ILE A 154 -2.99 -8.22 -7.63
N SER A 155 -1.78 -8.26 -8.17
CA SER A 155 -1.50 -8.76 -9.52
C SER A 155 -1.45 -10.29 -9.62
N ILE A 156 -1.48 -11.02 -8.51
CA ILE A 156 -1.57 -12.49 -8.47
C ILE A 156 -2.91 -12.98 -9.02
N GLY A 157 -4.00 -12.22 -8.81
CA GLY A 157 -5.31 -12.63 -9.32
C GLY A 157 -6.05 -13.66 -8.47
N SER A 158 -5.63 -13.86 -7.20
CA SER A 158 -6.27 -14.82 -6.29
C SER A 158 -6.88 -14.12 -5.05
N PRO A 159 -7.90 -14.74 -4.40
CA PRO A 159 -8.46 -14.26 -3.14
C PRO A 159 -7.41 -14.01 -2.06
N GLU A 160 -6.47 -14.92 -1.90
CA GLU A 160 -5.40 -14.79 -0.93
C GLU A 160 -4.44 -13.65 -1.29
N GLY A 161 -4.15 -13.44 -2.58
CA GLY A 161 -3.30 -12.35 -3.04
C GLY A 161 -3.91 -10.97 -2.76
N VAL A 162 -5.22 -10.81 -3.05
CA VAL A 162 -5.95 -9.56 -2.77
C VAL A 162 -6.06 -9.32 -1.26
N ALA A 163 -6.37 -10.36 -0.47
CA ALA A 163 -6.39 -10.26 0.99
C ALA A 163 -5.02 -9.84 1.55
N ALA A 164 -3.94 -10.48 1.07
CA ALA A 164 -2.57 -10.13 1.44
C ALA A 164 -2.25 -8.66 1.10
N ALA A 165 -2.62 -8.19 -0.08
CA ALA A 165 -2.42 -6.81 -0.49
C ALA A 165 -3.15 -5.81 0.40
N MET A 166 -4.42 -6.07 0.75
CA MET A 166 -5.19 -5.20 1.65
C MET A 166 -4.58 -5.13 3.05
N LEU A 167 -4.16 -6.26 3.61
CA LEU A 167 -3.44 -6.30 4.88
C LEU A 167 -2.10 -5.58 4.80
N HIS A 168 -1.40 -5.71 3.68
CA HIS A 168 -0.11 -5.07 3.47
C HIS A 168 -0.25 -3.55 3.38
N ILE A 169 -1.28 -3.05 2.69
CA ILE A 169 -1.64 -1.64 2.63
C ILE A 169 -1.87 -1.09 4.04
N LEU A 170 -2.67 -1.79 4.86
CA LEU A 170 -2.96 -1.37 6.23
C LEU A 170 -1.70 -1.35 7.11
N SER A 171 -0.89 -2.42 7.04
CA SER A 171 0.37 -2.50 7.77
C SER A 171 1.33 -1.38 7.39
N ASN A 172 1.48 -1.13 6.08
CA ASN A 172 2.35 -0.09 5.56
C ASN A 172 1.89 1.30 6.03
N SER A 173 0.58 1.57 5.98
CA SER A 173 0.00 2.85 6.41
C SER A 173 0.36 3.18 7.85
N ILE A 174 0.24 2.19 8.75
CA ILE A 174 0.55 2.35 10.17
C ILE A 174 2.06 2.54 10.36
N GLY A 175 2.89 1.70 9.72
CA GLY A 175 4.35 1.77 9.83
C GLY A 175 4.92 3.09 9.34
N ASP A 176 4.52 3.52 8.13
CA ASP A 176 5.01 4.75 7.51
C ASP A 176 4.57 5.99 8.28
N ALA A 177 3.32 6.03 8.76
CA ALA A 177 2.85 7.14 9.59
C ALA A 177 3.73 7.30 10.84
N ILE A 178 4.03 6.20 11.54
CA ILE A 178 4.93 6.22 12.71
C ILE A 178 6.32 6.74 12.33
N LEU A 179 6.90 6.21 11.24
CA LEU A 179 8.24 6.63 10.80
C LEU A 179 8.28 8.11 10.43
N PHE A 180 7.28 8.62 9.71
CA PHE A 180 7.22 10.04 9.36
C PHE A 180 7.08 10.91 10.60
N TYR A 181 6.16 10.61 11.53
CA TYR A 181 6.02 11.40 12.76
C TYR A 181 7.33 11.49 13.55
N LEU A 182 8.04 10.36 13.72
CA LEU A 182 9.32 10.32 14.43
C LEU A 182 10.46 10.96 13.64
N ALA A 183 10.48 10.83 12.31
CA ALA A 183 11.41 11.56 11.46
C ALA A 183 11.22 13.08 11.59
N GLY A 184 9.97 13.56 11.73
CA GLY A 184 9.69 14.97 11.99
C GLY A 184 10.34 15.48 13.25
N LEU A 185 10.27 14.70 14.34
CA LEU A 185 10.93 15.04 15.59
C LEU A 185 12.45 15.17 15.42
N ALA A 186 13.07 14.20 14.74
CA ALA A 186 14.51 14.24 14.45
C ALA A 186 14.90 15.44 13.54
N ILE A 187 14.05 15.80 12.58
CA ILE A 187 14.27 16.91 11.66
C ILE A 187 14.22 18.26 12.35
N VAL A 188 13.25 18.42 13.25
CA VAL A 188 13.09 19.59 14.10
C VAL A 188 14.32 19.81 14.97
N GLU A 189 14.82 18.75 15.61
CA GLU A 189 15.86 18.87 16.65
C GLU A 189 17.31 18.78 16.13
N CYS A 190 17.56 18.21 14.94
CA CYS A 190 18.91 18.06 14.38
C CYS A 190 18.97 18.38 12.88
N GLY A 191 17.99 17.90 12.12
CA GLY A 191 17.94 18.09 10.68
C GLY A 191 17.62 16.81 9.91
N ARG A 192 17.80 16.86 8.59
CA ARG A 192 17.23 15.88 7.66
C ARG A 192 18.09 14.65 7.41
N GLU A 193 19.32 14.62 7.90
CA GLU A 193 20.22 13.49 7.68
C GLU A 193 19.83 12.27 8.53
N LEU A 194 20.07 11.06 8.01
CA LEU A 194 19.76 9.80 8.69
C LEU A 194 20.43 9.67 10.07
N LYS A 195 21.60 10.31 10.25
CA LYS A 195 22.30 10.37 11.54
C LYS A 195 21.52 11.12 12.62
N CYS A 196 20.63 12.04 12.24
CA CYS A 196 19.80 12.81 13.17
C CYS A 196 18.75 11.96 13.88
N LEU A 197 18.43 10.75 13.37
CA LEU A 197 17.54 9.81 14.07
C LEU A 197 18.02 9.52 15.50
N ALA A 198 19.33 9.56 15.76
CA ALA A 198 19.89 9.30 17.08
C ALA A 198 19.50 10.34 18.16
N VAL A 199 18.84 11.44 17.79
CA VAL A 199 18.17 12.36 18.73
C VAL A 199 17.05 11.66 19.51
N LEU A 200 16.35 10.71 18.87
CA LEU A 200 15.28 9.94 19.50
C LEU A 200 15.78 9.12 20.71
N ARG A 201 17.10 8.89 20.84
CA ARG A 201 17.70 8.22 22.01
C ARG A 201 17.56 9.00 23.31
N SER A 202 17.30 10.31 23.24
CA SER A 202 16.94 11.11 24.43
C SER A 202 15.75 10.52 25.18
N ARG A 203 14.86 9.78 24.47
CA ARG A 203 13.68 9.13 25.03
C ARG A 203 13.66 7.66 24.59
N LYS A 204 14.00 6.74 25.50
CA LYS A 204 14.09 5.29 25.22
C LYS A 204 12.85 4.74 24.51
N ILE A 205 11.66 5.22 24.88
CA ILE A 205 10.39 4.81 24.26
C ILE A 205 10.33 5.12 22.76
N LEU A 206 10.90 6.24 22.31
CA LEU A 206 10.91 6.61 20.89
C LEU A 206 11.82 5.71 20.06
N VAL A 207 12.92 5.24 20.66
CA VAL A 207 13.80 4.24 20.04
C VAL A 207 13.04 2.93 19.83
N ILE A 208 12.26 2.50 20.82
CA ILE A 208 11.44 1.28 20.74
C ILE A 208 10.37 1.44 19.66
N VAL A 209 9.63 2.55 19.66
CA VAL A 209 8.56 2.80 18.68
C VAL A 209 9.12 2.89 17.25
N PHE A 210 10.21 3.63 17.04
CA PHE A 210 10.86 3.71 15.72
C PHE A 210 11.36 2.35 15.25
N SER A 211 12.03 1.61 16.15
CA SER A 211 12.57 0.29 15.82
C SER A 211 11.46 -0.69 15.50
N GLY A 212 10.39 -0.66 16.29
CA GLY A 212 9.22 -1.49 16.07
C GLY A 212 8.46 -1.15 14.78
N ALA A 213 8.39 0.12 14.36
CA ALA A 213 7.85 0.50 13.06
C ALA A 213 8.71 -0.03 11.90
N ILE A 214 10.04 0.04 12.01
CA ILE A 214 10.95 -0.61 11.05
C ILE A 214 10.73 -2.13 11.02
N LEU A 215 10.59 -2.78 12.18
CA LEU A 215 10.36 -4.21 12.27
C LEU A 215 8.99 -4.63 11.70
N ASN A 216 7.97 -3.79 11.86
CA ASN A 216 6.67 -3.96 11.22
C ASN A 216 6.80 -3.92 9.69
N LEU A 217 7.45 -2.90 9.12
CA LEU A 217 7.66 -2.81 7.67
C LEU A 217 8.57 -3.93 7.15
N PHE A 218 9.59 -4.32 7.92
CA PHE A 218 10.46 -5.43 7.55
C PHE A 218 9.68 -6.74 7.53
N GLY A 219 8.76 -6.95 8.49
CA GLY A 219 7.80 -8.05 8.50
C GLY A 219 8.39 -9.38 8.94
N VAL A 220 9.30 -9.37 9.91
CA VAL A 220 9.95 -10.60 10.43
C VAL A 220 9.36 -11.09 11.75
N ILE A 221 8.85 -10.20 12.60
CA ILE A 221 8.38 -10.58 13.93
C ILE A 221 6.84 -10.73 13.90
N PRO A 222 6.29 -11.90 14.29
CA PRO A 222 4.85 -12.18 14.24
C PRO A 222 3.96 -11.24 15.07
N ILE A 223 4.54 -10.57 16.07
CA ILE A 223 3.85 -9.61 16.95
C ILE A 223 3.34 -8.39 16.16
N PHE A 224 3.93 -8.10 15.00
CA PHE A 224 3.51 -6.99 14.14
C PHE A 224 2.66 -7.48 12.97
N ILE A 225 1.63 -6.70 12.62
CA ILE A 225 0.75 -6.98 11.48
C ILE A 225 1.51 -7.12 10.15
N GLY A 226 2.64 -6.43 10.01
CA GLY A 226 3.46 -6.51 8.80
C GLY A 226 4.03 -7.89 8.50
N PHE A 227 4.31 -8.70 9.52
CA PHE A 227 4.71 -10.11 9.31
C PHE A 227 3.60 -10.89 8.60
N TRP A 228 2.37 -10.83 9.12
CA TRP A 228 1.23 -11.54 8.55
C TRP A 228 0.94 -11.12 7.11
N SER A 229 1.03 -9.81 6.83
CA SER A 229 0.82 -9.31 5.47
C SER A 229 1.82 -9.88 4.46
N LYS A 230 3.12 -9.94 4.79
CA LYS A 230 4.15 -10.49 3.90
C LYS A 230 4.11 -12.01 3.82
N ALA A 231 3.81 -12.68 4.94
CA ALA A 231 3.64 -14.13 4.97
C ALA A 231 2.51 -14.58 4.04
N PHE A 232 1.36 -13.89 4.08
CA PHE A 232 0.25 -14.19 3.17
C PHE A 232 0.57 -13.84 1.72
N LEU A 233 1.32 -12.77 1.47
CA LEU A 233 1.79 -12.45 0.13
C LEU A 233 2.63 -13.61 -0.44
N VAL A 234 3.64 -14.06 0.31
CA VAL A 234 4.49 -15.20 -0.09
C VAL A 234 3.66 -16.47 -0.27
N LEU A 235 2.76 -16.77 0.66
CA LEU A 235 1.88 -17.95 0.58
C LEU A 235 0.98 -17.90 -0.67
N SER A 236 0.44 -16.73 -1.01
CA SER A 236 -0.40 -16.55 -2.20
C SER A 236 0.36 -16.78 -3.50
N CYS A 237 1.64 -16.37 -3.57
CA CYS A 237 2.50 -16.68 -4.71
C CYS A 237 2.77 -18.18 -4.82
N ILE A 238 3.05 -18.86 -3.71
CA ILE A 238 3.30 -20.31 -3.68
C ILE A 238 2.05 -21.08 -4.14
N LYS A 239 0.88 -20.77 -3.58
CA LYS A 239 -0.40 -21.39 -3.96
C LYS A 239 -0.75 -21.20 -5.43
N SER A 240 -0.33 -20.06 -6.01
CA SER A 240 -0.58 -19.74 -7.41
C SER A 240 0.52 -20.28 -8.36
N ASN A 241 1.40 -21.17 -7.87
CA ASN A 241 2.56 -21.72 -8.60
C ASN A 241 3.52 -20.67 -9.17
N MET A 242 3.60 -19.50 -8.54
CA MET A 242 4.43 -18.36 -8.96
C MET A 242 5.78 -18.34 -8.23
N VAL A 243 6.53 -19.45 -8.30
CA VAL A 243 7.78 -19.66 -7.52
C VAL A 243 8.83 -18.57 -7.76
N LEU A 244 8.98 -18.13 -9.01
CA LEU A 244 9.92 -17.05 -9.37
C LEU A 244 9.64 -15.76 -8.58
N TYR A 245 8.37 -15.36 -8.48
CA TYR A 245 7.97 -14.16 -7.76
C TYR A 245 8.19 -14.30 -6.26
N THR A 246 7.96 -15.49 -5.70
CA THR A 246 8.31 -15.79 -4.30
C THR A 246 9.78 -15.54 -4.01
N ILE A 247 10.67 -16.08 -4.86
CA ILE A 247 12.12 -15.91 -4.70
C ILE A 247 12.49 -14.42 -4.79
N LEU A 248 11.92 -13.69 -5.75
CA LEU A 248 12.18 -12.26 -5.93
C LEU A 248 11.70 -11.43 -4.74
N ILE A 249 10.54 -11.72 -4.16
CA ILE A 249 10.06 -11.06 -2.93
C ILE A 249 11.07 -11.23 -1.79
N LEU A 250 11.61 -12.44 -1.60
CA LEU A 250 12.58 -12.74 -0.55
C LEU A 250 13.91 -12.00 -0.78
N ILE A 251 14.41 -11.99 -2.02
CA ILE A 251 15.63 -11.26 -2.38
C ILE A 251 15.45 -9.76 -2.13
N ILE A 252 14.37 -9.15 -2.63
CA ILE A 252 14.09 -7.73 -2.46
C ILE A 252 13.89 -7.40 -0.98
N SER A 253 13.19 -8.24 -0.24
CA SER A 253 13.04 -8.08 1.22
C SER A 253 14.39 -8.13 1.93
N GLY A 254 15.32 -9.00 1.52
CA GLY A 254 16.70 -9.04 1.99
C GLY A 254 17.45 -7.74 1.71
N ILE A 255 17.34 -7.17 0.51
CA ILE A 255 17.95 -5.88 0.16
C ILE A 255 17.36 -4.76 1.03
N THR A 256 16.03 -4.72 1.21
CA THR A 256 15.41 -3.72 2.08
C THR A 256 15.87 -3.82 3.53
N ALA A 257 16.17 -5.04 4.01
CA ALA A 257 16.71 -5.27 5.34
C ALA A 257 17.98 -4.46 5.57
N ILE A 258 18.88 -4.40 4.57
CA ILE A 258 20.13 -3.64 4.65
C ILE A 258 19.84 -2.16 4.93
N GLY A 259 18.90 -1.56 4.20
CA GLY A 259 18.52 -0.16 4.41
C GLY A 259 17.85 0.08 5.77
N TYR A 260 16.97 -0.81 6.21
CA TYR A 260 16.33 -0.74 7.54
C TYR A 260 17.34 -0.88 8.68
N PHE A 261 18.23 -1.87 8.62
CA PHE A 261 19.28 -2.05 9.62
C PHE A 261 20.25 -0.88 9.63
N ARG A 262 20.54 -0.26 8.48
CA ARG A 262 21.33 0.97 8.41
C ARG A 262 20.64 2.12 9.15
N ALA A 263 19.33 2.29 9.02
CA ALA A 263 18.58 3.30 9.76
C ALA A 263 18.58 3.03 11.28
N LEU A 264 18.37 1.78 11.70
CA LEU A 264 18.47 1.35 13.10
C LEU A 264 19.88 1.57 13.67
N TYR A 265 20.91 1.22 12.90
CA TYR A 265 22.29 1.45 13.28
C TYR A 265 22.57 2.95 13.46
N ARG A 266 22.09 3.80 12.55
CA ARG A 266 22.25 5.27 12.69
C ARG A 266 21.47 5.84 13.87
N LEU A 267 20.32 5.27 14.20
CA LEU A 267 19.55 5.61 15.41
C LEU A 267 20.32 5.26 16.69
N ILE A 268 21.00 4.12 16.75
CA ILE A 268 21.65 3.64 17.98
C ILE A 268 23.10 4.15 18.10
N ALA A 269 23.88 4.09 17.02
CA ALA A 269 25.34 4.23 17.04
C ALA A 269 25.87 5.63 16.69
N SER A 270 25.09 6.52 16.07
CA SER A 270 25.59 7.85 15.73
C SER A 270 25.98 8.64 16.99
N LYS A 271 27.20 9.19 17.01
CA LYS A 271 27.71 10.06 18.07
C LYS A 271 27.90 11.48 17.51
N ASN A 272 27.99 12.48 18.38
CA ASN A 272 28.24 13.89 18.03
C ASN A 272 27.18 14.51 17.10
N ILE A 273 25.93 14.51 17.56
CA ILE A 273 24.84 15.19 16.86
C ILE A 273 24.82 16.65 17.28
N VAL A 274 24.81 17.56 16.30
CA VAL A 274 24.59 18.99 16.55
C VAL A 274 23.09 19.21 16.65
N LEU A 275 22.62 19.56 17.85
CA LEU A 275 21.22 19.91 18.08
C LEU A 275 20.95 21.31 17.55
N ARG A 276 19.86 21.46 16.80
CA ARG A 276 19.30 22.74 16.41
C ARG A 276 18.21 23.09 17.42
N HIS A 277 18.52 24.02 18.32
CA HIS A 277 17.52 24.51 19.25
C HIS A 277 16.70 25.61 18.57
N ASP A 278 15.52 25.28 18.05
CA ASP A 278 14.56 26.29 17.57
C ASP A 278 13.48 26.54 18.63
N PRO A 279 13.49 27.71 19.31
CA PRO A 279 12.53 28.04 20.37
C PRO A 279 11.08 28.19 19.89
N ARG A 280 10.83 28.16 18.57
CA ARG A 280 9.48 28.25 17.99
C ARG A 280 8.69 26.93 18.07
N ILE A 281 9.36 25.82 18.37
CA ILE A 281 8.75 24.48 18.27
C ILE A 281 8.29 24.03 19.65
N LYS A 282 7.06 24.43 20.00
CA LYS A 282 6.49 24.23 21.34
C LYS A 282 5.78 22.87 21.54
N ASN A 283 5.31 22.23 20.48
CA ASN A 283 4.40 21.07 20.57
C ASN A 283 4.98 19.78 19.97
N VAL A 284 5.98 19.21 20.65
CA VAL A 284 6.57 17.89 20.34
C VAL A 284 5.65 16.72 20.78
N ALA A 285 4.64 17.01 21.61
CA ALA A 285 3.76 16.01 22.20
C ALA A 285 2.81 15.34 21.19
N ILE A 286 2.30 16.08 20.20
CA ILE A 286 1.32 15.54 19.24
C ILE A 286 1.96 14.42 18.40
N PRO A 287 3.10 14.62 17.70
CA PRO A 287 3.75 13.53 16.95
C PRO A 287 4.14 12.34 17.82
N TYR A 288 4.46 12.58 19.09
CA TYR A 288 4.80 11.53 20.05
C TYR A 288 3.58 10.65 20.38
N ILE A 289 2.46 11.26 20.76
CA ILE A 289 1.24 10.54 21.14
C ILE A 289 0.69 9.77 19.94
N THR A 290 0.66 10.38 18.76
CA THR A 290 0.17 9.72 17.54
C THR A 290 1.05 8.55 17.13
N ALA A 291 2.38 8.68 17.19
CA ALA A 291 3.29 7.58 16.91
C ALA A 291 3.10 6.42 17.90
N LEU A 292 2.93 6.72 19.20
CA LEU A 292 2.71 5.72 20.23
C LEU A 292 1.36 5.01 20.07
N SER A 293 0.28 5.74 19.78
CA SER A 293 -1.04 5.15 19.59
C SER A 293 -1.08 4.21 18.38
N LEU A 294 -0.44 4.62 17.26
CA LEU A 294 -0.31 3.78 16.07
C LEU A 294 0.56 2.55 16.31
N PHE A 295 1.60 2.68 17.15
CA PHE A 295 2.44 1.57 17.53
C PHE A 295 1.69 0.52 18.36
N ILE A 296 0.91 0.97 19.35
CA ILE A 296 0.03 0.10 20.14
C ILE A 296 -0.99 -0.60 19.22
N LEU A 297 -1.58 0.13 18.27
CA LEU A 297 -2.50 -0.43 17.28
C LEU A 297 -1.83 -1.52 16.42
N SER A 298 -0.61 -1.29 15.95
CA SER A 298 0.15 -2.27 15.16
C SER A 298 0.39 -3.58 15.94
N ILE A 299 0.79 -3.46 17.21
CA ILE A 299 1.00 -4.61 18.10
C ILE A 299 -0.32 -5.30 18.41
N SER A 300 -1.38 -4.56 18.75
CA SER A 300 -2.67 -5.15 19.09
C SER A 300 -3.24 -5.94 17.92
N LEU A 301 -3.08 -5.44 16.69
CA LEU A 301 -3.49 -6.17 15.49
C LEU A 301 -2.64 -7.42 15.26
N GLY A 302 -1.31 -7.32 15.37
CA GLY A 302 -0.46 -8.51 15.19
C GLY A 302 -0.68 -9.60 16.24
N ILE A 303 -0.89 -9.21 17.51
CA ILE A 303 -1.28 -10.14 18.58
C ILE A 303 -2.66 -10.75 18.32
N ALA A 304 -3.64 -9.97 17.86
CA ALA A 304 -4.95 -10.48 17.52
C ALA A 304 -4.88 -11.55 16.42
N PHE A 305 -4.02 -11.37 15.41
CA PHE A 305 -3.76 -12.38 14.38
C PHE A 305 -3.11 -13.66 14.92
N ILE A 306 -2.23 -13.56 15.93
CA ILE A 306 -1.63 -14.73 16.59
C ILE A 306 -2.68 -15.52 17.38
N LEU A 307 -3.48 -14.82 18.19
CA LEU A 307 -4.38 -15.43 19.17
C LEU A 307 -5.71 -15.89 18.56
N TYR A 308 -6.19 -15.23 17.52
CA TYR A 308 -7.54 -15.40 17.01
C TYR A 308 -7.53 -15.79 15.52
N ARG A 309 -7.46 -17.11 15.28
CA ARG A 309 -7.54 -17.70 13.93
C ARG A 309 -8.69 -17.18 13.06
N PRO A 310 -9.91 -16.93 13.58
CA PRO A 310 -10.99 -16.44 12.74
C PRO A 310 -10.75 -15.04 12.14
N LEU A 311 -9.79 -14.25 12.64
CA LEU A 311 -9.38 -12.99 11.98
C LEU A 311 -8.62 -13.26 10.68
N ILE A 312 -7.88 -14.35 10.61
CA ILE A 312 -7.21 -14.79 9.38
C ILE A 312 -8.27 -15.21 8.36
N ASP A 313 -9.23 -16.01 8.79
CA ASP A 313 -10.34 -16.45 7.94
C ASP A 313 -11.18 -15.25 7.48
N PHE A 314 -11.44 -14.28 8.36
CA PHE A 314 -12.10 -13.02 7.99
C PHE A 314 -11.31 -12.22 6.96
N ALA A 315 -9.99 -12.11 7.10
CA ALA A 315 -9.15 -11.41 6.13
C ALA A 315 -9.18 -12.08 4.74
N ILE A 316 -9.12 -13.41 4.71
CA ILE A 316 -9.21 -14.19 3.47
C ILE A 316 -10.62 -14.08 2.87
N ASP A 317 -11.67 -14.14 3.70
CA ASP A 317 -13.06 -13.95 3.28
C ASP A 317 -13.32 -12.54 2.75
N MET A 318 -12.67 -11.50 3.29
CA MET A 318 -12.71 -10.16 2.69
C MET A 318 -12.14 -10.15 1.26
N GLY A 319 -10.99 -10.81 1.03
CA GLY A 319 -10.44 -10.97 -0.31
C GLY A 319 -11.41 -11.72 -1.23
N PHE A 320 -11.94 -12.85 -0.76
CA PHE A 320 -12.92 -13.65 -1.50
C PHE A 320 -14.18 -12.86 -1.86
N LYS A 321 -14.74 -12.11 -0.91
CA LYS A 321 -15.90 -11.23 -1.12
C LYS A 321 -15.59 -10.13 -2.13
N ALA A 322 -14.39 -9.55 -2.10
CA ALA A 322 -13.97 -8.53 -3.06
C ALA A 322 -13.90 -9.06 -4.50
N LEU A 323 -13.56 -10.35 -4.69
CA LEU A 323 -13.47 -11.00 -6.00
C LEU A 323 -14.80 -11.57 -6.51
N ASN A 324 -15.57 -12.23 -5.64
CA ASN A 324 -16.68 -13.08 -6.07
C ASN A 324 -18.06 -12.51 -5.75
N ASN A 325 -18.15 -11.52 -4.86
CA ASN A 325 -19.44 -11.00 -4.41
C ASN A 325 -19.90 -9.75 -5.18
N TYR A 326 -19.45 -9.60 -6.42
CA TYR A 326 -19.91 -8.52 -7.30
C TYR A 326 -21.42 -8.61 -7.53
N ASN A 327 -22.02 -9.81 -7.56
CA ASN A 327 -23.47 -9.98 -7.68
C ASN A 327 -24.21 -9.39 -6.47
N ILE A 328 -23.75 -9.64 -5.24
CA ILE A 328 -24.34 -9.01 -4.05
C ILE A 328 -24.12 -7.50 -4.10
N TYR A 329 -22.94 -7.03 -4.53
CA TYR A 329 -22.70 -5.60 -4.68
C TYR A 329 -23.68 -4.96 -5.69
N ILE A 330 -23.82 -5.52 -6.89
CA ILE A 330 -24.72 -5.03 -7.93
C ILE A 330 -26.17 -5.09 -7.45
N ALA A 331 -26.61 -6.23 -6.92
CA ALA A 331 -27.96 -6.44 -6.45
C ALA A 331 -28.31 -5.47 -5.31
N THR A 332 -27.45 -5.35 -4.29
CA THR A 332 -27.71 -4.45 -3.16
C THR A 332 -27.74 -2.99 -3.62
N THR A 333 -26.81 -2.58 -4.49
CA THR A 333 -26.73 -1.17 -4.92
C THR A 333 -27.87 -0.78 -5.86
N LEU A 334 -28.30 -1.67 -6.75
CA LEU A 334 -29.40 -1.37 -7.70
C LEU A 334 -30.77 -1.55 -7.06
N THR A 335 -30.93 -2.41 -6.04
CA THR A 335 -32.20 -2.59 -5.32
C THR A 335 -32.46 -1.50 -4.28
N THR A 336 -31.43 -0.98 -3.59
CA THR A 336 -31.60 0.08 -2.60
C THR A 336 -32.01 1.42 -3.19
N ILE A 337 -31.81 1.65 -4.48
CA ILE A 337 -32.20 2.89 -5.17
C ILE A 337 -33.68 2.85 -5.61
N ASN A 338 -34.33 1.68 -5.58
CA ASN A 338 -35.76 1.51 -5.89
C ASN A 338 -36.68 1.63 -4.66
N ARG A 339 -36.16 2.02 -3.48
CA ARG A 339 -36.93 2.35 -2.28
C ARG A 339 -36.81 3.83 -1.97
#